data_AF-A0A523RGL7-F1
#
_entry.id   AF-A0A523RGL7-F1
#
_cell.length_a   1.000
_cell.length_b   1.000
_cell.length_c   1.000
_cell.angle_alpha   90.00
_cell.angle_beta   90.00
_cell.angle_gamma   90.00
#
_symmetry.space_group_name_H-M   'P 1'
#
loop_
_entity.id
_entity.type
_entity.pdbx_description
1 polymer ?
#
loop_
_entity_poly.entity_id
_entity_poly.type
_entity_poly.pdbx_seq_one_letter_code
_entity_poly.pdbx_strand_id
1 'polypeptide(L)'
;MTNQGTDEHLRQAKVAEVKPYWSVIVGGEVSSAPKIIPGGHVIFSMRDKTGKIDCAAYEPTRQFRDVAKKLIIGDKVVAYGGVKEKPELPLTINLEKLSILKLVPVLRKVNPTCPRCGKRMKSEGKGKGYSCKRCKIKVPASAAKLVEMRREIEVGAFEVPPRARRHLAKPLVRVAYPRREY
;
A
#
# COMPACT_ATOMS: atom_id res chain seq x y z
N MET A 1 -28.13 -25.26 -1.54
CA MET A 1 -27.12 -24.62 -0.67
C MET A 1 -25.86 -24.43 -1.51
N THR A 2 -25.16 -23.29 -1.42
CA THR A 2 -23.93 -23.03 -2.21
C THR A 2 -22.82 -22.52 -1.30
N ASN A 3 -21.57 -22.64 -1.73
CA ASN A 3 -20.40 -22.06 -1.05
C ASN A 3 -20.03 -20.66 -1.55
N GLN A 4 -21.00 -19.91 -2.08
CA GLN A 4 -20.75 -18.57 -2.60
C GLN A 4 -20.40 -17.60 -1.46
N GLY A 5 -19.36 -16.80 -1.65
CA GLY A 5 -18.88 -15.81 -0.70
C GLY A 5 -18.41 -16.38 0.65
N THR A 6 -17.73 -17.52 0.65
CA THR A 6 -17.24 -18.18 1.88
C THR A 6 -15.71 -18.13 2.06
N ASP A 7 -14.95 -17.75 1.02
CA ASP A 7 -13.49 -17.87 0.95
C ASP A 7 -12.94 -19.30 1.01
N GLU A 8 -13.77 -20.31 0.77
CA GLU A 8 -13.35 -21.73 0.85
C GLU A 8 -12.21 -22.10 -0.10
N HIS A 9 -11.99 -21.32 -1.18
CA HIS A 9 -10.88 -21.51 -2.10
C HIS A 9 -9.52 -20.99 -1.59
N LEU A 10 -9.53 -20.15 -0.55
CA LEU A 10 -8.33 -19.50 -0.04
C LEU A 10 -7.59 -20.38 0.96
N ARG A 11 -6.27 -20.48 0.81
CA ARG A 11 -5.38 -21.18 1.75
C ARG A 11 -4.27 -20.26 2.24
N GLN A 12 -3.90 -20.38 3.50
CA GLN A 12 -2.72 -19.66 4.00
C GLN A 12 -1.45 -20.27 3.40
N ALA A 13 -0.51 -19.40 3.01
CA ALA A 13 0.78 -19.82 2.47
C ALA A 13 1.86 -18.77 2.77
N LYS A 14 3.10 -19.21 2.90
CA LYS A 14 4.28 -18.34 2.77
C LYS A 14 4.60 -18.12 1.30
N VAL A 15 5.35 -17.06 0.98
CA VAL A 15 5.67 -16.71 -0.40
C VAL A 15 6.32 -17.87 -1.17
N ALA A 16 7.28 -18.57 -0.57
CA ALA A 16 7.97 -19.70 -1.21
C ALA A 16 7.06 -20.92 -1.46
N GLU A 17 5.92 -21.02 -0.78
CA GLU A 17 4.96 -22.13 -0.92
C GLU A 17 3.91 -21.84 -2.01
N VAL A 18 3.84 -20.60 -2.50
CA VAL A 18 2.84 -20.19 -3.50
C VAL A 18 3.09 -20.90 -4.82
N LYS A 19 2.05 -21.55 -5.34
CA LYS A 19 2.07 -22.27 -6.62
C LYS A 19 1.03 -21.70 -7.58
N PRO A 20 1.26 -21.80 -8.90
CA PRO A 20 0.21 -21.57 -9.88
C PRO A 20 -1.09 -22.31 -9.58
N TYR A 21 -2.21 -21.72 -9.99
CA TYR A 21 -3.57 -22.28 -9.86
C TYR A 21 -4.10 -22.39 -8.43
N TRP A 22 -3.33 -21.95 -7.42
CA TRP A 22 -3.80 -21.82 -6.04
C TRP A 22 -4.49 -20.47 -5.83
N SER A 23 -5.38 -20.40 -4.85
CA SER A 23 -5.82 -19.11 -4.30
C SER A 23 -5.34 -19.01 -2.86
N VAL A 24 -4.62 -17.94 -2.55
CA VAL A 24 -3.77 -17.87 -1.35
C VAL A 24 -4.09 -16.67 -0.48
N ILE A 25 -3.75 -16.79 0.80
CA ILE A 25 -3.65 -15.72 1.79
C ILE A 25 -2.18 -15.62 2.16
N VAL A 26 -1.53 -14.52 1.79
CA VAL A 26 -0.10 -14.31 2.00
C VAL A 26 0.11 -13.00 2.73
N GLY A 27 0.75 -13.06 3.89
CA GLY A 27 1.16 -11.89 4.67
C GLY A 27 2.60 -11.49 4.36
N GLY A 28 2.90 -10.18 4.38
CA GLY A 28 4.24 -9.68 4.12
C GLY A 28 4.35 -8.17 4.15
N GLU A 29 5.46 -7.66 3.64
CA GLU A 29 5.71 -6.23 3.48
C GLU A 29 5.88 -5.86 2.00
N VAL A 30 5.38 -4.70 1.61
CA VAL A 30 5.58 -4.17 0.26
C VAL A 30 7.08 -3.97 0.04
N SER A 31 7.63 -4.60 -1.01
CA SER A 31 9.05 -4.61 -1.34
C SER A 31 9.39 -3.83 -2.60
N SER A 32 8.40 -3.49 -3.42
CA SER A 32 8.54 -2.59 -4.57
C SER A 32 7.36 -1.63 -4.62
N ALA A 33 7.61 -0.39 -5.03
CA ALA A 33 6.56 0.60 -5.16
C ALA A 33 5.55 0.18 -6.27
N PRO A 34 4.24 0.46 -6.08
CA PRO A 34 3.23 0.19 -7.09
C PRO A 34 3.54 0.87 -8.43
N LYS A 35 3.39 0.12 -9.52
CA LYS A 35 3.55 0.59 -10.90
C LYS A 35 2.25 0.40 -11.66
N ILE A 36 1.86 1.42 -12.42
CA ILE A 36 0.74 1.33 -13.36
C ILE A 36 1.28 0.86 -14.70
N ILE A 37 0.76 -0.24 -15.23
CA ILE A 37 1.16 -0.79 -16.54
C ILE A 37 0.10 -0.49 -17.61
N PRO A 38 0.41 -0.67 -18.93
CA PRO A 38 -0.57 -0.53 -20.00
C PRO A 38 -1.85 -1.34 -19.70
N GLY A 39 -3.01 -0.78 -20.04
CA GLY A 39 -4.32 -1.32 -19.63
C GLY A 39 -4.78 -0.87 -18.24
N GLY A 40 -3.94 -0.16 -17.47
CA GLY A 40 -4.32 0.44 -16.19
C GLY A 40 -4.27 -0.52 -15.00
N HIS A 41 -3.59 -1.66 -15.12
CA HIS A 41 -3.36 -2.55 -13.99
C HIS A 41 -2.30 -1.96 -13.05
N VAL A 42 -2.43 -2.23 -11.76
CA VAL A 42 -1.45 -1.82 -10.74
C VAL A 42 -0.73 -3.07 -10.27
N ILE A 43 0.59 -3.07 -10.38
CA ILE A 43 1.45 -4.16 -9.93
C ILE A 43 2.37 -3.61 -8.84
N PHE A 44 2.43 -4.31 -7.71
CA PHE A 44 3.45 -4.10 -6.69
C PHE A 44 3.98 -5.47 -6.26
N SER A 45 5.14 -5.51 -5.64
CA SER A 45 5.68 -6.74 -5.07
C SER A 45 5.63 -6.66 -3.55
N MET A 46 5.37 -7.80 -2.92
CA MET A 46 5.53 -7.98 -1.48
C MET A 46 6.52 -9.09 -1.19
N ARG A 47 7.06 -9.10 0.01
CA ARG A 47 7.97 -10.15 0.48
C ARG A 47 7.63 -10.57 1.90
N ASP A 48 7.93 -11.82 2.20
CA ASP A 48 8.04 -12.32 3.56
C ASP A 48 9.48 -12.81 3.81
N LYS A 49 9.70 -13.60 4.86
CA LYS A 49 11.02 -14.17 5.15
C LYS A 49 11.48 -15.24 4.16
N THR A 50 10.57 -15.77 3.35
CA THR A 50 10.80 -16.92 2.46
C THR A 50 11.00 -16.52 1.01
N GLY A 51 10.48 -15.38 0.58
CA GLY A 51 10.65 -14.92 -0.79
C GLY A 51 9.91 -13.64 -1.13
N LYS A 52 9.87 -13.34 -2.43
CA LYS A 52 9.19 -12.18 -3.01
C LYS A 52 8.17 -12.65 -4.04
N ILE A 53 7.01 -11.99 -4.09
CA ILE A 53 5.94 -12.28 -5.04
C ILE A 53 5.29 -10.99 -5.54
N ASP A 54 4.81 -11.02 -6.78
CA ASP A 54 4.06 -9.91 -7.36
C ASP A 54 2.57 -10.01 -7.01
N CYS A 55 1.94 -8.84 -6.89
CA CYS A 55 0.51 -8.68 -6.63
C CYS A 55 -0.07 -7.72 -7.65
N ALA A 56 -1.18 -8.11 -8.28
CA ALA A 56 -1.83 -7.34 -9.32
C ALA A 56 -3.27 -6.98 -8.95
N ALA A 57 -3.57 -5.68 -9.00
CA ALA A 57 -4.94 -5.15 -9.03
C ALA A 57 -5.28 -4.73 -10.47
N TYR A 58 -6.09 -5.53 -11.16
CA TYR A 58 -6.42 -5.30 -12.57
C TYR A 58 -7.38 -4.12 -12.77
N GLU A 59 -7.37 -3.48 -13.95
CA GLU A 59 -8.30 -2.41 -14.36
C GLU A 59 -9.74 -2.61 -13.89
N PRO A 60 -10.37 -3.80 -14.08
CA PRO A 60 -11.79 -3.99 -13.75
C PRO A 60 -12.11 -3.78 -12.26
N THR A 61 -11.09 -3.84 -11.39
CA THR A 61 -11.23 -3.65 -9.93
C THR A 61 -11.41 -2.18 -9.51
N ARG A 62 -11.28 -1.21 -10.44
CA ARG A 62 -11.55 0.23 -10.25
C ARG A 62 -10.98 0.83 -8.97
N GLN A 63 -11.82 1.28 -8.02
CA GLN A 63 -11.43 1.98 -6.80
C GLN A 63 -10.49 1.16 -5.92
N PHE A 64 -10.55 -0.18 -6.01
CA PHE A 64 -9.59 -1.05 -5.33
C PHE A 64 -8.15 -0.80 -5.77
N ARG A 65 -7.93 -0.39 -7.04
CA ARG A 65 -6.60 0.01 -7.52
C ARG A 65 -6.09 1.24 -6.81
N ASP A 66 -6.96 2.16 -6.37
CA ASP A 66 -6.52 3.40 -5.72
C ASP A 66 -5.94 3.13 -4.34
N VAL A 67 -6.38 2.06 -3.67
CA VAL A 67 -5.72 1.53 -2.46
C VAL A 67 -4.33 1.00 -2.82
N ALA A 68 -4.24 0.12 -3.82
CA ALA A 68 -2.98 -0.48 -4.24
C ALA A 68 -1.94 0.56 -4.71
N LYS A 69 -2.36 1.62 -5.43
CA LYS A 69 -1.48 2.72 -5.91
C LYS A 69 -0.83 3.50 -4.78
N LYS A 70 -1.51 3.60 -3.63
CA LYS A 70 -1.08 4.43 -2.50
C LYS A 70 -0.16 3.69 -1.52
N LEU A 71 0.04 2.39 -1.71
CA LEU A 71 1.03 1.60 -0.95
C LEU A 71 2.45 2.10 -1.21
N ILE A 72 3.31 1.97 -0.21
CA ILE A 72 4.74 2.26 -0.32
C ILE A 72 5.56 1.13 0.28
N ILE A 73 6.84 1.08 -0.06
CA ILE A 73 7.78 0.08 0.44
C ILE A 73 7.80 0.11 1.97
N GLY A 74 7.66 -1.07 2.58
CA GLY A 74 7.61 -1.28 4.03
C GLY A 74 6.20 -1.38 4.63
N ASP A 75 5.14 -1.03 3.87
CA ASP A 75 3.77 -1.25 4.33
C ASP A 75 3.52 -2.74 4.58
N LYS A 76 2.96 -3.09 5.74
CA LYS A 76 2.60 -4.47 6.06
C LYS A 76 1.21 -4.77 5.55
N VAL A 77 1.09 -5.80 4.73
CA VAL A 77 -0.14 -6.17 4.04
C VAL A 77 -0.39 -7.67 4.07
N VAL A 78 -1.65 -8.06 3.88
CA VAL A 78 -2.07 -9.42 3.57
C VAL A 78 -2.80 -9.41 2.24
N ALA A 79 -2.27 -10.15 1.27
CA ALA A 79 -2.85 -10.32 -0.05
C ALA A 79 -3.74 -11.56 -0.10
N TYR A 80 -4.91 -11.44 -0.72
CA TYR A 80 -5.85 -12.53 -0.95
C TYR A 80 -6.12 -12.63 -2.44
N GLY A 81 -5.95 -13.81 -3.02
CA GLY A 81 -6.34 -13.97 -4.43
C GLY A 81 -5.78 -15.20 -5.13
N GLY A 82 -6.25 -15.39 -6.35
CA GLY A 82 -5.83 -16.47 -7.24
C GLY A 82 -4.47 -16.20 -7.89
N VAL A 83 -3.64 -17.22 -7.96
CA VAL A 83 -2.34 -17.24 -8.62
C VAL A 83 -2.52 -17.85 -9.99
N LYS A 84 -2.14 -17.12 -11.03
CA LYS A 84 -2.15 -17.65 -12.41
C LYS A 84 -0.74 -17.74 -12.92
N GLU A 85 -0.42 -18.86 -13.56
CA GLU A 85 0.80 -18.97 -14.35
C GLU A 85 0.72 -18.06 -15.57
N LYS A 86 1.81 -17.38 -15.85
CA LYS A 86 2.02 -16.64 -17.10
C LYS A 86 3.47 -16.90 -17.49
N PRO A 87 3.75 -17.70 -18.53
CA PRO A 87 5.10 -18.17 -18.83
C PRO A 87 6.16 -17.07 -18.94
N GLU A 88 5.76 -15.87 -19.38
CA GLU A 88 6.63 -14.72 -19.60
C GLU A 88 6.67 -13.73 -18.42
N LEU A 89 5.93 -13.99 -17.34
CA LEU A 89 5.78 -13.05 -16.24
C LEU A 89 6.09 -13.71 -14.88
N PRO A 90 6.56 -12.93 -13.89
CA PRO A 90 6.70 -13.42 -12.53
C PRO A 90 5.40 -14.00 -11.98
N LEU A 91 5.52 -14.98 -11.09
CA LEU A 91 4.39 -15.52 -10.36
C LEU A 91 3.66 -14.38 -9.63
N THR A 92 2.37 -14.24 -9.89
CA THR A 92 1.59 -13.08 -9.47
C THR A 92 0.29 -13.48 -8.79
N ILE A 93 0.00 -12.90 -7.64
CA ILE A 93 -1.29 -12.98 -6.96
C ILE A 93 -2.24 -11.96 -7.61
N ASN A 94 -3.33 -12.45 -8.19
CA ASN A 94 -4.40 -11.60 -8.70
C ASN A 94 -5.34 -11.24 -7.55
N LEU A 95 -5.24 -10.00 -7.08
CA LEU A 95 -5.88 -9.58 -5.85
C LEU A 95 -7.41 -9.59 -5.96
N GLU A 96 -8.04 -10.27 -5.02
CA GLU A 96 -9.47 -10.22 -4.72
C GLU A 96 -9.73 -9.27 -3.55
N LYS A 97 -8.81 -9.25 -2.59
CA LYS A 97 -8.84 -8.43 -1.38
C LYS A 97 -7.42 -8.08 -0.95
N LEU A 98 -7.32 -7.06 -0.11
CA LEU A 98 -6.07 -6.64 0.51
C LEU A 98 -6.37 -6.14 1.92
N SER A 99 -5.65 -6.65 2.92
CA SER A 99 -5.64 -6.06 4.26
C SER A 99 -4.34 -5.27 4.44
N ILE A 100 -4.45 -4.01 4.84
CA ILE A 100 -3.32 -3.20 5.28
C ILE A 100 -3.26 -3.32 6.80
N LEU A 101 -2.17 -3.89 7.33
CA LEU A 101 -1.96 -4.10 8.76
C LEU A 101 -1.18 -2.95 9.40
N LYS A 102 -0.24 -2.35 8.66
CA LYS A 102 0.57 -1.23 9.13
C LYS A 102 1.04 -0.39 7.97
N LEU A 103 0.91 0.93 8.12
CA LEU A 103 1.47 1.91 7.20
C LEU A 103 2.80 2.43 7.75
N VAL A 104 3.80 2.54 6.90
CA VAL A 104 5.05 3.24 7.27
C VAL A 104 4.85 4.76 7.17
N PRO A 105 5.48 5.53 8.08
CA PRO A 105 5.37 6.99 8.09
C PRO A 105 6.08 7.60 6.88
N VAL A 106 5.47 8.63 6.28
CA VAL A 106 6.10 9.43 5.22
C VAL A 106 6.61 10.72 5.84
N LEU A 107 7.93 10.88 5.93
CA LEU A 107 8.54 12.07 6.50
C LEU A 107 8.82 13.11 5.40
N ARG A 108 8.39 14.35 5.63
CA ARG A 108 8.72 15.49 4.78
C ARG A 108 9.59 16.49 5.52
N LYS A 109 10.66 16.92 4.88
CA LYS A 109 11.46 18.04 5.35
C LYS A 109 10.68 19.34 5.18
N VAL A 110 10.42 20.03 6.28
CA VAL A 110 9.76 21.34 6.29
C VAL A 110 10.70 22.42 6.78
N ASN A 111 10.62 23.58 6.13
CA ASN A 111 11.39 24.74 6.55
C ASN A 111 10.97 25.19 7.96
N PRO A 112 11.92 25.70 8.77
CA PRO A 112 11.62 26.24 10.08
C PRO A 112 10.69 27.45 10.01
N THR A 113 10.03 27.73 11.12
CA THR A 113 9.30 28.97 11.38
C THR A 113 10.22 29.99 12.03
N CYS A 114 10.10 31.25 11.64
CA CYS A 114 10.88 32.34 12.23
C CYS A 114 10.52 32.49 13.72
N PRO A 115 11.48 32.46 14.65
CA PRO A 115 11.19 32.56 16.08
C PRO A 115 10.58 33.91 16.49
N ARG A 116 10.81 34.97 15.69
CA ARG A 116 10.31 36.32 15.97
C ARG A 116 8.91 36.60 15.42
N CYS A 117 8.57 36.08 14.23
CA CYS A 117 7.31 36.44 13.56
C CYS A 117 6.45 35.25 13.12
N GLY A 118 6.85 34.03 13.45
CA GLY A 118 6.11 32.79 13.14
C GLY A 118 6.09 32.38 11.67
N LYS A 119 6.40 33.28 10.72
CA LYS A 119 6.36 32.97 9.27
C LYS A 119 7.37 31.90 8.88
N ARG A 120 6.99 31.03 7.94
CA ARG A 120 7.87 30.02 7.34
C ARG A 120 9.08 30.69 6.68
N MET A 121 10.28 30.22 6.99
CA MET A 121 11.54 30.76 6.45
C MET A 121 11.82 30.22 5.03
N LYS A 122 12.53 31.00 4.21
CA LYS A 122 12.96 30.61 2.86
C LYS A 122 14.30 29.86 2.93
N SER A 123 14.50 28.87 2.08
CA SER A 123 15.81 28.22 1.91
C SER A 123 16.80 29.17 1.22
N GLU A 124 18.03 29.22 1.72
CA GLU A 124 19.14 29.99 1.12
C GLU A 124 20.00 29.15 0.16
N GLY A 125 19.59 27.90 -0.10
CA GLY A 125 20.30 26.95 -0.96
C GLY A 125 20.80 25.72 -0.19
N LYS A 126 21.34 24.75 -0.93
CA LYS A 126 21.82 23.47 -0.36
C LYS A 126 22.88 23.75 0.71
N GLY A 127 22.63 23.31 1.95
CA GLY A 127 23.54 23.48 3.08
C GLY A 127 23.61 24.89 3.69
N LYS A 128 23.01 25.92 3.07
CA LYS A 128 23.16 27.33 3.48
C LYS A 128 22.17 27.81 4.55
N GLY A 129 21.25 26.94 4.98
CA GLY A 129 20.25 27.28 6.00
C GLY A 129 19.03 28.00 5.46
N TYR A 130 18.37 28.76 6.34
CA TYR A 130 17.10 29.41 6.05
C TYR A 130 17.09 30.86 6.53
N SER A 131 16.42 31.74 5.81
CA SER A 131 16.25 33.15 6.20
C SER A 131 14.78 33.57 6.28
N CYS A 132 14.48 34.46 7.24
CA CYS A 132 13.19 35.13 7.31
C CYS A 132 13.22 36.39 6.45
N LYS A 133 12.39 36.46 5.40
CA LYS A 133 12.31 37.66 4.54
C LYS A 133 11.97 38.95 5.30
N ARG A 134 11.13 38.86 6.34
CA ARG A 134 10.64 40.00 7.16
C ARG A 134 11.65 40.40 8.23
N CYS A 135 12.10 39.44 9.05
CA CYS A 135 12.93 39.71 10.23
C CYS A 135 14.43 39.67 9.95
N LYS A 136 14.84 39.22 8.76
CA LYS A 136 16.24 39.00 8.33
C LYS A 136 17.04 37.99 9.17
N ILE A 137 16.43 37.38 10.20
CA ILE A 137 16.98 36.27 10.98
C ILE A 137 17.35 35.12 10.05
N LYS A 138 18.54 34.55 10.25
CA LYS A 138 19.03 33.34 9.59
C LYS A 138 19.17 32.20 10.59
N VAL A 139 18.89 30.98 10.15
CA VAL A 139 19.02 29.76 10.96
C VAL A 139 19.75 28.69 10.14
N PRO A 140 20.47 27.76 10.79
CA PRO A 140 21.24 26.73 10.10
C PRO A 140 20.36 25.73 9.33
N ALA A 141 20.97 24.95 8.43
CA ALA A 141 20.25 23.93 7.65
C ALA A 141 19.65 22.80 8.52
N SER A 142 20.21 22.58 9.71
CA SER A 142 19.71 21.65 10.74
C SER A 142 18.42 22.12 11.39
N ALA A 143 18.04 23.39 11.27
CA ALA A 143 16.78 23.90 11.82
C ALA A 143 15.53 23.39 11.09
N ALA A 144 15.71 22.74 9.94
CA ALA A 144 14.61 22.06 9.26
C ALA A 144 14.07 20.91 10.10
N LYS A 145 12.75 20.81 10.20
CA LYS A 145 12.09 19.72 10.91
C LYS A 145 11.67 18.64 9.92
N LEU A 146 11.76 17.38 10.31
CA LEU A 146 11.05 16.30 9.64
C LEU A 146 9.67 16.22 10.29
N VAL A 147 8.62 16.31 9.48
CA VAL A 147 7.24 16.12 9.94
C VAL A 147 6.65 14.92 9.23
N GLU A 148 5.88 14.14 9.96
CA GLU A 148 5.11 13.05 9.39
C GLU A 148 3.93 13.62 8.59
N MET A 149 3.82 13.18 7.35
CA MET A 149 2.73 13.50 6.44
C MET A 149 1.62 12.47 6.62
N ARG A 150 0.38 12.94 6.74
CA ARG A 150 -0.78 12.05 6.67
C ARG A 150 -0.85 11.40 5.30
N ARG A 151 -1.09 10.10 5.28
CA ARG A 151 -1.31 9.32 4.06
C ARG A 151 -2.79 9.31 3.72
N GLU A 152 -3.10 9.24 2.42
CA GLU A 152 -4.47 9.14 1.92
C GLU A 152 -4.98 7.68 1.86
N ILE A 153 -4.48 6.83 2.76
CA ILE A 153 -4.94 5.46 3.00
C ILE A 153 -4.85 5.17 4.50
N GLU A 154 -5.66 4.23 4.94
CA GLU A 154 -5.75 3.80 6.33
C GLU A 154 -5.47 2.30 6.44
N VAL A 155 -5.19 1.86 7.66
CA VAL A 155 -5.13 0.44 8.03
C VAL A 155 -6.56 -0.12 7.94
N GLY A 156 -6.72 -1.34 7.45
CA GLY A 156 -8.02 -1.97 7.28
C GLY A 156 -8.06 -2.96 6.12
N ALA A 157 -9.25 -3.54 5.90
CA ALA A 157 -9.49 -4.47 4.81
C ALA A 157 -10.20 -3.77 3.63
N PHE A 158 -9.75 -4.11 2.43
CA PHE A 158 -10.22 -3.57 1.18
C PHE A 158 -10.57 -4.72 0.24
N GLU A 159 -11.67 -4.58 -0.50
CA GLU A 159 -12.11 -5.57 -1.48
C GLU A 159 -12.40 -4.95 -2.84
N VAL A 160 -12.38 -5.80 -3.86
CA VAL A 160 -12.86 -5.42 -5.19
C VAL A 160 -14.36 -5.06 -5.15
N PRO A 161 -14.83 -4.18 -6.05
CA PRO A 161 -16.25 -3.84 -6.12
C PRO A 161 -17.10 -5.08 -6.46
N PRO A 162 -18.40 -5.11 -6.10
CA PRO A 162 -19.28 -6.27 -6.32
C PRO A 162 -19.23 -6.85 -7.74
N ARG A 163 -19.14 -5.99 -8.76
CA ARG A 163 -19.05 -6.39 -10.18
C ARG A 163 -17.78 -7.15 -10.57
N ALA A 164 -16.72 -6.99 -9.80
CA ALA A 164 -15.43 -7.66 -9.99
C ALA A 164 -15.20 -8.77 -8.96
N ARG A 165 -16.18 -9.02 -8.09
CA ARG A 165 -16.11 -10.05 -7.06
C ARG A 165 -16.21 -11.43 -7.69
N ARG A 166 -15.29 -12.31 -7.31
CA ARG A 166 -15.38 -13.73 -7.68
C ARG A 166 -16.44 -14.43 -6.84
N HIS A 167 -17.06 -15.46 -7.41
CA HIS A 167 -18.09 -16.30 -6.79
C HIS A 167 -17.80 -16.69 -5.32
N LEU A 168 -16.61 -17.21 -5.06
CA LEU A 168 -16.25 -17.72 -3.73
C LEU A 168 -15.76 -16.64 -2.76
N ALA A 169 -15.40 -15.43 -3.26
CA ALA A 169 -14.81 -14.38 -2.44
C ALA A 169 -15.83 -13.82 -1.43
N LYS A 170 -15.56 -14.04 -0.14
CA LYS A 170 -16.39 -13.55 0.98
C LYS A 170 -16.38 -12.02 1.03
N PRO A 171 -17.53 -11.35 0.92
CA PRO A 171 -17.57 -9.89 0.97
C PRO A 171 -17.34 -9.36 2.40
N LEU A 172 -16.81 -8.14 2.53
CA LEU A 172 -16.59 -7.45 3.82
C LEU A 172 -17.85 -7.39 4.69
N VAL A 173 -19.03 -7.27 4.07
CA VAL A 173 -20.32 -7.23 4.80
C VAL A 173 -20.62 -8.53 5.57
N ARG A 174 -19.95 -9.64 5.23
CA ARG A 174 -20.08 -10.95 5.92
C ARG A 174 -18.95 -11.22 6.92
N VAL A 175 -18.09 -10.24 7.16
CA VAL A 175 -17.00 -10.32 8.14
C VAL A 175 -17.49 -9.71 9.46
N ALA A 176 -17.11 -10.31 10.59
CA ALA A 176 -17.56 -9.88 11.91
C ALA A 176 -17.11 -8.44 12.24
N TYR A 177 -18.04 -7.65 12.78
CA TYR A 177 -17.79 -6.34 13.37
C TYR A 177 -17.19 -6.51 14.79
N PRO A 178 -16.32 -5.62 15.31
CA PRO A 178 -15.88 -4.32 14.77
C PRO A 178 -14.71 -4.38 13.81
N ARG A 179 -14.00 -5.50 13.71
CA ARG A 179 -12.68 -5.52 13.10
C ARG A 179 -12.71 -5.41 11.58
N ARG A 180 -13.76 -5.93 10.90
CA ARG A 180 -13.78 -6.03 9.42
C ARG A 180 -12.44 -6.52 8.85
N GLU A 181 -11.81 -7.44 9.57
CA GLU A 181 -10.55 -8.10 9.20
C GLU A 181 -10.90 -9.48 8.63
N TYR A 182 -10.38 -9.79 7.44
CA TYR A 182 -10.58 -11.10 6.80
C TYR A 182 -9.89 -12.23 7.56
#